data_AF-A0A2V5MTH1-F1
#
_entry.id   AF-A0A2V5MTH1-F1
#
_cell.length_a   1.000
_cell.length_b   1.000
_cell.length_c   1.000
_cell.angle_alpha   90.00
_cell.angle_beta   90.00
_cell.angle_gamma   90.00
#
_symmetry.space_group_name_H-M   'P 1'
#
loop_
_entity.id
_entity.type
_entity.pdbx_description
1 polymer ?
#
loop_
_entity_poly.entity_id
_entity_poly.type
_entity_poly.pdbx_seq_one_letter_code
_entity_poly.pdbx_strand_id
1 'polypeptide(L)'
;MADKRLQRGLRATFVGLAVNSVLAMAKLTAGLLGHSYALVADAVESLADIFSSIVVWRGLVIAAAPADREHPYGHGKAEPIAAAIVATLLLLAACGIGIEAVREITTPHHAPAP
;
A
#
# COMPACT_ATOMS: atom_id res chain seq x y z
N MET A 1 -9.14 -30.16 -6.82
CA MET A 1 -8.26 -29.23 -7.58
C MET A 1 -8.30 -27.79 -7.06
N ALA A 2 -9.43 -27.31 -6.52
CA ALA A 2 -9.54 -25.96 -5.93
C ALA A 2 -8.58 -25.71 -4.74
N ASP A 3 -8.41 -26.68 -3.84
CA ASP A 3 -7.51 -26.54 -2.67
C ASP A 3 -6.05 -26.29 -3.02
N LYS A 4 -5.55 -26.90 -4.10
CA LYS A 4 -4.15 -26.73 -4.53
C LYS A 4 -3.88 -25.34 -5.11
N ARG A 5 -4.90 -24.67 -5.67
CA ARG A 5 -4.82 -23.28 -6.14
C ARG A 5 -4.92 -22.30 -4.96
N LEU A 6 -5.82 -22.56 -4.01
CA LEU A 6 -5.97 -21.76 -2.80
C LEU A 6 -4.68 -21.80 -1.94
N GLN A 7 -4.10 -22.97 -1.70
CA GLN A 7 -2.84 -23.10 -0.97
C GLN A 7 -1.65 -22.45 -1.68
N ARG A 8 -1.60 -22.48 -3.02
CA ARG A 8 -0.58 -21.75 -3.79
C ARG A 8 -0.77 -20.24 -3.72
N GLY A 9 -2.03 -19.77 -3.81
CA GLY A 9 -2.37 -18.35 -3.67
C GLY A 9 -1.96 -17.82 -2.29
N LEU A 10 -2.36 -18.51 -1.22
CA LEU A 10 -2.00 -18.12 0.15
C LEU A 10 -0.48 -18.12 0.37
N ARG A 11 0.25 -19.13 -0.13
CA ARG A 11 1.72 -19.14 -0.08
C ARG A 11 2.34 -17.98 -0.85
N ALA A 12 1.85 -17.69 -2.05
CA ALA A 12 2.35 -16.58 -2.87
C ALA A 12 2.10 -15.22 -2.19
N THR A 13 0.90 -15.01 -1.61
CA THR A 13 0.58 -13.81 -0.85
C THR A 13 1.48 -13.66 0.38
N PHE A 14 1.72 -14.75 1.12
CA PHE A 14 2.55 -14.69 2.33
C PHE A 14 4.02 -14.46 2.01
N VAL A 15 4.54 -15.11 0.95
CA VAL A 15 5.91 -14.87 0.45
C VAL A 15 6.03 -13.44 -0.06
N GLY A 16 5.05 -12.95 -0.82
CA GLY A 16 5.03 -11.57 -1.30
C GLY A 16 5.04 -10.55 -0.16
N LEU A 17 4.21 -10.76 0.86
CA LEU A 17 4.17 -9.90 2.05
C LEU A 17 5.49 -9.91 2.82
N ALA A 18 6.09 -11.09 3.02
CA ALA A 18 7.37 -11.25 3.70
C ALA A 18 8.51 -10.56 2.94
N VAL A 19 8.60 -10.78 1.62
CA VAL A 19 9.60 -10.13 0.77
C VAL A 19 9.41 -8.62 0.77
N ASN A 20 8.19 -8.11 0.62
CA ASN A 20 7.94 -6.68 0.62
C ASN A 20 8.28 -6.03 1.96
N SER A 21 7.99 -6.70 3.07
CA SER A 21 8.34 -6.22 4.42
C SER A 21 9.85 -6.16 4.64
N VAL A 22 10.59 -7.19 4.20
CA VAL A 22 12.05 -7.21 4.26
C VAL A 22 12.64 -6.10 3.39
N LEU A 23 12.10 -5.92 2.19
CA LEU A 23 12.54 -4.89 1.26
C LEU A 23 12.28 -3.48 1.80
N ALA A 24 11.10 -3.23 2.40
CA ALA A 24 10.78 -1.96 3.04
C ALA A 24 11.77 -1.64 4.17
N MET A 25 12.09 -2.63 5.01
CA MET A 25 13.07 -2.47 6.09
C MET A 25 14.47 -2.17 5.56
N ALA A 26 14.88 -2.86 4.49
CA ALA A 26 16.16 -2.65 3.84
C ALA A 26 16.25 -1.25 3.20
N LYS A 27 15.20 -0.79 2.50
CA LYS A 27 15.11 0.56 1.93
C LYS A 27 15.21 1.62 3.02
N LEU A 28 14.50 1.45 4.13
CA LEU A 28 14.53 2.39 5.25
C LEU A 28 15.93 2.48 5.87
N THR A 29 16.55 1.34 6.17
CA THR A 29 17.91 1.31 6.75
C THR A 29 18.95 1.86 5.78
N ALA A 30 18.91 1.46 4.51
CA ALA A 30 19.81 1.99 3.48
C ALA A 30 19.59 3.49 3.23
N GLY A 31 18.33 3.97 3.29
CA GLY A 31 18.00 5.38 3.11
C GLY A 31 18.51 6.26 4.25
N LEU A 32 18.39 5.77 5.49
CA LEU A 32 18.92 6.46 6.66
C LEU A 32 20.46 6.47 6.67
N LEU A 33 21.09 5.32 6.41
CA LEU A 33 22.56 5.21 6.38
C LEU A 33 23.18 5.95 5.19
N GLY A 34 22.49 5.96 4.05
CA GLY A 34 22.92 6.62 2.82
C GLY A 34 22.50 8.08 2.71
N HIS A 35 21.84 8.64 3.74
CA HIS A 35 21.29 10.00 3.73
C HIS A 35 20.42 10.33 2.49
N SER A 36 19.71 9.33 1.96
CA SER A 36 18.94 9.45 0.72
C SER A 36 17.46 9.66 1.02
N TYR A 37 17.00 10.91 0.87
CA TYR A 37 15.57 11.24 0.98
C TYR A 37 14.71 10.47 -0.01
N ALA A 38 15.22 10.17 -1.21
CA ALA A 38 14.51 9.38 -2.22
C ALA A 38 14.27 7.94 -1.74
N LEU A 39 15.28 7.32 -1.13
CA LEU A 39 15.17 5.93 -0.65
C LEU A 39 14.32 5.83 0.63
N VAL A 40 14.34 6.86 1.48
CA VAL A 40 13.41 6.99 2.62
C VAL A 40 11.97 7.17 2.13
N ALA A 41 11.73 7.97 1.10
CA ALA A 41 10.40 8.15 0.50
C ALA A 41 9.84 6.82 -0.04
N ASP A 42 10.65 6.05 -0.77
CA ASP A 42 10.28 4.71 -1.28
C ASP A 42 10.01 3.69 -0.15
N ALA A 43 10.69 3.82 0.99
CA ALA A 43 10.38 3.04 2.19
C ALA A 43 9.02 3.41 2.81
N VAL A 44 8.69 4.71 2.88
CA VAL A 44 7.40 5.20 3.36
C VAL A 44 6.24 4.74 2.46
N GLU A 45 6.45 4.73 1.15
CA GLU A 45 5.46 4.19 0.19
C GLU A 45 5.18 2.70 0.45
N SER A 46 6.24 1.91 0.66
CA SER A 46 6.09 0.49 0.99
C SER A 46 5.33 0.27 2.33
N LEU A 47 5.44 1.20 3.30
CA LEU A 47 4.64 1.19 4.52
C LEU A 47 3.17 1.56 4.28
N ALA A 48 2.91 2.52 3.38
CA ALA A 48 1.56 2.90 2.99
C ALA A 48 0.80 1.75 2.29
N ASP A 49 1.51 0.92 1.51
CA ASP A 49 0.95 -0.30 0.92
C ASP A 49 0.55 -1.35 1.96
N ILE A 50 1.38 -1.52 3.01
CA ILE A 50 1.06 -2.41 4.13
C ILE A 50 -0.19 -1.91 4.86
N PHE A 51 -0.27 -0.60 5.13
CA PHE A 51 -1.45 0.00 5.76
C PHE A 51 -2.71 -0.19 4.90
N SER A 52 -2.61 0.07 3.60
CA SER A 52 -3.71 -0.13 2.64
C SER A 52 -4.18 -1.59 2.62
N SER A 53 -3.25 -2.54 2.67
CA SER A 53 -3.56 -3.98 2.75
C SER A 53 -4.35 -4.33 4.02
N ILE A 54 -4.03 -3.71 5.16
CA ILE A 54 -4.78 -3.89 6.41
C ILE A 54 -6.21 -3.35 6.29
N VAL A 55 -6.38 -2.17 5.68
CA VAL A 55 -7.70 -1.56 5.46
C VAL A 55 -8.58 -2.46 4.57
N VAL A 56 -8.04 -2.95 3.46
CA VAL A 56 -8.74 -3.89 2.57
C VAL A 56 -9.10 -5.17 3.31
N TRP A 57 -8.15 -5.76 4.05
CA TRP A 57 -8.40 -6.98 4.83
C TRP A 57 -9.53 -6.79 5.84
N ARG A 58 -9.54 -5.68 6.59
CA ARG A 58 -10.63 -5.35 7.52
C ARG A 58 -11.95 -5.14 6.82
N GLY A 59 -11.96 -4.46 5.66
CA GLY A 59 -13.15 -4.28 4.83
C GLY A 59 -13.74 -5.63 4.37
N LEU A 60 -12.88 -6.57 3.98
CA LEU A 60 -13.28 -7.92 3.59
C LEU A 60 -13.84 -8.73 4.78
N VAL A 61 -13.22 -8.64 5.96
CA VAL A 61 -13.73 -9.31 7.17
C VAL A 61 -15.13 -8.80 7.53
N ILE A 62 -15.35 -7.49 7.43
CA ILE A 62 -16.67 -6.89 7.64
C ILE A 62 -17.64 -7.37 6.55
N ALA A 63 -17.20 -7.41 5.29
CA ALA A 63 -18.04 -7.87 4.17
C ALA A 63 -18.49 -9.33 4.30
N ALA A 64 -17.65 -10.18 4.90
CA ALA A 64 -17.94 -11.58 5.16
C ALA A 64 -18.83 -11.80 6.39
N ALA A 65 -19.16 -10.77 7.17
CA ALA A 65 -20.04 -10.89 8.32
C ALA A 65 -21.48 -11.26 7.88
N PRO A 66 -22.15 -12.17 8.63
CA PRO A 66 -23.53 -12.56 8.33
C PRO A 66 -24.49 -11.36 8.43
N ALA A 67 -25.67 -11.50 7.82
CA ALA A 67 -26.71 -10.48 7.91
C ALA A 67 -27.19 -10.32 9.36
N ASP A 68 -27.37 -9.08 9.79
CA ASP A 68 -27.87 -8.73 11.12
C ASP A 68 -29.13 -7.84 11.02
N ARG A 69 -29.62 -7.39 12.17
CA ARG A 69 -30.85 -6.58 12.24
C ARG A 69 -30.66 -5.17 11.67
N GLU A 70 -29.45 -4.64 11.69
CA GLU A 70 -29.13 -3.32 11.13
C GLU A 70 -28.85 -3.41 9.61
N HIS A 71 -28.43 -4.58 9.12
CA HIS A 71 -28.07 -4.86 7.73
C HIS A 71 -28.80 -6.13 7.23
N PRO A 72 -30.09 -6.02 6.85
CA PRO A 72 -30.92 -7.16 6.41
C PRO A 72 -30.42 -7.86 5.14
N TYR A 73 -29.66 -7.12 4.31
CA TYR A 73 -29.06 -7.61 3.07
C TYR A 73 -27.60 -8.07 3.25
N GLY A 74 -27.08 -8.06 4.49
CA GLY A 74 -25.69 -8.40 4.80
C GLY A 74 -24.69 -7.28 4.56
N HIS A 75 -23.43 -7.55 4.91
CA HIS A 75 -22.35 -6.57 4.88
C HIS A 75 -21.54 -6.56 3.60
N GLY A 76 -21.91 -7.34 2.57
CA GLY A 76 -21.10 -7.54 1.36
C GLY A 76 -20.66 -6.27 0.63
N LYS A 77 -21.37 -5.14 0.81
CA LYS A 77 -20.96 -3.83 0.26
C LYS A 77 -19.73 -3.21 0.95
N ALA A 78 -19.31 -3.71 2.10
CA ALA A 78 -18.15 -3.20 2.82
C ALA A 78 -16.84 -3.42 2.03
N GLU A 79 -16.74 -4.48 1.23
CA GLU A 79 -15.56 -4.75 0.40
C GLU A 79 -15.37 -3.69 -0.70
N PRO A 80 -16.36 -3.42 -1.60
CA PRO A 80 -16.19 -2.39 -2.62
C PRO A 80 -16.05 -0.98 -2.02
N ILE A 81 -16.64 -0.70 -0.85
CA ILE A 81 -16.43 0.57 -0.14
C ILE A 81 -14.98 0.70 0.34
N ALA A 82 -14.44 -0.34 0.98
CA ALA A 82 -13.04 -0.34 1.42
C ALA A 82 -12.07 -0.21 0.23
N ALA A 83 -12.35 -0.91 -0.86
CA ALA A 83 -11.58 -0.79 -2.10
C ALA A 83 -11.63 0.62 -2.69
N ALA A 84 -12.81 1.27 -2.70
CA ALA A 84 -12.97 2.63 -3.18
C ALA A 84 -12.21 3.65 -2.31
N ILE A 85 -12.21 3.48 -0.98
CA ILE A 85 -11.44 4.32 -0.05
C ILE A 85 -9.94 4.21 -0.37
N VAL A 86 -9.42 2.99 -0.47
CA VAL A 86 -7.99 2.75 -0.76
C VAL A 86 -7.62 3.30 -2.14
N ALA A 87 -8.44 3.05 -3.17
CA ALA A 87 -8.22 3.58 -4.50
C ALA A 87 -8.18 5.12 -4.51
N THR A 88 -9.06 5.77 -3.75
CA THR A 88 -9.08 7.24 -3.63
C THR A 88 -7.81 7.76 -2.94
N LEU A 89 -7.38 7.11 -1.85
CA LEU A 89 -6.16 7.48 -1.14
C LEU A 89 -4.91 7.33 -2.04
N LEU A 90 -4.83 6.24 -2.80
CA LEU A 90 -3.75 6.03 -3.77
C LEU A 90 -3.75 7.11 -4.87
N LEU A 91 -4.92 7.48 -5.36
CA LEU A 91 -5.05 8.50 -6.41
C LEU A 91 -4.61 9.87 -5.91
N LEU A 92 -4.98 10.23 -4.67
CA LEU A 92 -4.50 11.45 -4.01
C LEU A 92 -2.99 11.45 -3.80
N ALA A 93 -2.42 10.34 -3.33
CA ALA A 93 -0.99 10.19 -3.14
C ALA A 93 -0.23 10.34 -4.47
N ALA A 94 -0.69 9.66 -5.53
CA ALA A 94 -0.11 9.73 -6.86
C ALA A 94 -0.16 11.16 -7.44
N CYS A 95 -1.28 11.86 -7.27
CA CYS A 95 -1.38 13.28 -7.65
C CYS A 95 -0.39 14.15 -6.87
N GLY A 96 -0.28 13.95 -5.55
CA GLY A 96 0.67 14.69 -4.71
C GLY A 96 2.12 14.49 -5.15
N ILE A 97 2.53 13.23 -5.35
CA ILE A 97 3.86 12.88 -5.85
C ILE A 97 4.10 13.47 -7.24
N GLY A 98 3.11 13.39 -8.14
CA GLY A 98 3.22 13.93 -9.49
C GLY A 98 3.41 15.45 -9.50
N ILE A 99 2.70 16.19 -8.64
CA ILE A 99 2.86 17.64 -8.47
C ILE A 99 4.26 17.96 -7.95
N GLU A 100 4.73 17.26 -6.92
CA GLU A 100 6.06 17.51 -6.35
C GLU A 100 7.17 17.16 -7.35
N ALA A 101 7.02 16.08 -8.13
CA ALA A 101 7.96 15.71 -9.17
C ALA A 101 8.07 16.77 -10.27
N VAL A 102 6.93 17.31 -10.73
CA VAL A 102 6.92 18.43 -11.71
C VAL A 102 7.58 19.67 -11.10
N ARG A 103 7.24 20.00 -9.85
CA ARG A 103 7.83 21.14 -9.15
C ARG A 103 9.34 21.00 -9.05
N GLU A 104 9.82 19.85 -8.59
CA GLU A 104 11.23 19.52 -8.47
C GLU A 104 11.97 19.69 -9.81
N ILE A 105 11.44 19.11 -10.90
CA ILE A 105 12.05 19.24 -12.24
C ILE A 105 12.10 20.70 -12.72
N THR A 106 11.13 21.52 -12.34
CA THR A 106 11.08 22.94 -12.74
C THR A 106 11.93 23.87 -11.86
N THR A 107 12.26 23.46 -10.64
CA THR A 107 13.14 24.24 -9.75
C THR A 107 14.60 24.10 -10.16
N PRO A 108 15.35 25.21 -10.33
CA PRO A 108 16.78 25.14 -10.62
C PRO A 108 17.56 24.61 -9.41
N HIS A 109 18.24 23.47 -9.57
CA HIS A 109 19.16 22.96 -8.56
C HIS A 109 20.56 23.51 -8.75
N HIS A 110 21.22 23.89 -7.65
CA HIS A 110 22.64 24.20 -7.67
C HIS A 110 23.44 22.94 -7.98
N ALA A 111 24.39 23.04 -8.91
CA ALA A 111 25.33 21.96 -9.20
C ALA A 111 26.09 21.59 -7.91
N PRO A 112 26.42 20.30 -7.70
CA PRO A 112 27.22 19.90 -6.56
C PRO A 112 28.53 20.69 -6.54
N ALA A 113 28.90 21.21 -5.37
CA ALA A 113 30.17 21.91 -5.19
C ALA A 113 31.33 20.98 -5.57
N PRO A 114 32.37 21.49 -6.25
CA PRO A 114 33.50 20.70 -6.76
C PRO A 114 34.30 20.02 -5.65
#